data_AF-A0A1I7UYP2-F1
#
_entry.id   AF-A0A1I7UYP2-F1
#
_cell.length_a   1.000
_cell.length_b   1.000
_cell.length_c   1.000
_cell.angle_alpha   90.00
_cell.angle_beta   90.00
_cell.angle_gamma   90.00
#
_symmetry.space_group_name_H-M   'P 1'
#
loop_
_entity.id
_entity.type
_entity.pdbx_description
1 polymer ?
#
loop_
_entity_poly.entity_id
_entity_poly.type
_entity_poly.pdbx_seq_one_letter_code
_entity_poly.pdbx_strand_id
1 'polypeptide(L)'
;MTHPTSSCLNKEILKGYLFCLHKQGLSSTNAYKNLLRFTRTQVFSLKAVKKLFECIEKKTFDMKFKGCLAQNFQFYDQAIAYNFPLCGTEPRSIHSQLKRFTHGNLYSSRILKQAGWKKDSELDIYKREYLLGFLLCLNVQKKTAEEAYKELEEVTGEEKMSLEEVKEFYDDIARGEYIEQKHDDRLWDAMNLPMVMKKIVDFADIGTRKMLSETNREFRRLTKSRPIYIENLHITYFWGLRRVKLDSDILKATQEMTNMNHQTRYRIHQDSGDVWIEEDSKDEFPMNNMVQWILNQPNMTIKNLWIKVQTNLLQYYTKTDLDYEGKPLKVENLYTNSSWKAYQWVTPGYLKKIVHLDERQSFCDMEQFEKAEILISKGSHRLLEVEDYLHLKFAMFKINERITYEKIMEFKDGFLQKPDLREFRFKCSITKGLFNRINTELGTYNSRDSENPNWAQFKYPNHPGKILQLCVVKKFVWFRGPEYVPGEMEKAEEELKKGFQEDQLGNFTRDKDIWSSDDESNFDERNTNSTGDGQDCRLCGYRD
;
A
#
# COMPACT_ATOMS: atom_id res chain seq x y z
N MET A 1 -19.20 -22.79 -22.08
CA MET A 1 -19.23 -22.47 -20.63
C MET A 1 -20.52 -21.72 -20.36
N THR A 2 -21.19 -21.99 -19.25
CA THR A 2 -22.35 -21.20 -18.83
C THR A 2 -21.89 -19.77 -18.63
N HIS A 3 -22.50 -18.86 -19.38
CA HIS A 3 -22.36 -17.40 -19.31
C HIS A 3 -22.37 -16.89 -17.86
N PRO A 4 -21.79 -15.71 -17.57
CA PRO A 4 -22.01 -15.04 -16.28
C PRO A 4 -23.50 -14.73 -16.17
N THR A 5 -24.24 -15.65 -15.59
CA THR A 5 -25.66 -15.50 -15.35
C THR A 5 -25.85 -14.49 -14.23
N SER A 6 -27.06 -13.98 -14.07
CA SER A 6 -27.56 -13.30 -12.85
C SER A 6 -27.20 -14.01 -11.53
N SER A 7 -26.70 -15.26 -11.58
CA SER A 7 -26.10 -15.96 -10.44
C SER A 7 -24.74 -15.43 -9.96
N CYS A 8 -24.03 -14.64 -10.76
CA CYS A 8 -22.74 -14.02 -10.41
C CYS A 8 -22.88 -12.65 -9.74
N LEU A 9 -24.10 -12.13 -9.61
CA LEU A 9 -24.35 -10.85 -8.94
C LEU A 9 -23.90 -10.89 -7.47
N ASN A 10 -23.45 -9.74 -6.97
CA ASN A 10 -23.10 -9.58 -5.57
C ASN A 10 -24.26 -10.07 -4.68
N LYS A 11 -23.95 -10.87 -3.64
CA LYS A 11 -24.95 -11.41 -2.72
C LYS A 11 -25.78 -10.32 -2.04
N GLU A 12 -25.21 -9.14 -1.84
CA GLU A 12 -25.94 -7.98 -1.30
C GLU A 12 -27.00 -7.50 -2.30
N ILE A 13 -26.68 -7.37 -3.60
CA ILE A 13 -27.68 -7.06 -4.66
C ILE A 13 -28.83 -8.08 -4.62
N LEU A 14 -28.50 -9.37 -4.56
CA LEU A 14 -29.52 -10.42 -4.53
C LEU A 14 -30.35 -10.44 -3.23
N LYS A 15 -29.81 -9.97 -2.10
CA LYS A 15 -30.59 -9.74 -0.88
C LYS A 15 -31.53 -8.54 -1.04
N GLY A 16 -31.10 -7.46 -1.70
CA GLY A 16 -31.96 -6.33 -2.07
C GLY A 16 -33.12 -6.74 -2.97
N TYR A 17 -32.85 -7.62 -3.93
CA TYR A 17 -33.86 -8.26 -4.78
C TYR A 17 -34.88 -9.05 -3.96
N LEU A 18 -34.41 -9.88 -3.03
CA LEU A 18 -35.28 -10.65 -2.14
C LEU A 18 -36.09 -9.76 -1.19
N PHE A 19 -35.53 -8.63 -0.75
CA PHE A 19 -36.23 -7.64 0.06
C PHE A 19 -37.39 -7.00 -0.72
N CYS A 20 -37.21 -6.68 -2.00
CA CYS A 20 -38.28 -6.21 -2.87
C CYS A 20 -39.44 -7.21 -2.93
N LEU A 21 -39.15 -8.49 -3.18
CA LEU A 21 -40.17 -9.55 -3.21
C LEU A 21 -40.90 -9.72 -1.87
N HIS A 22 -40.18 -9.62 -0.75
CA HIS A 22 -40.79 -9.63 0.58
C HIS A 22 -41.76 -8.46 0.75
N LYS A 23 -41.37 -7.24 0.37
CA LYS A 23 -42.22 -6.04 0.46
C LYS A 23 -43.48 -6.15 -0.39
N GLN A 24 -43.40 -6.85 -1.51
CA GLN A 24 -44.55 -7.18 -2.36
C GLN A 24 -45.44 -8.31 -1.79
N GLY A 25 -45.14 -8.82 -0.59
CA GLY A 25 -45.95 -9.82 0.11
C GLY A 25 -45.73 -11.27 -0.34
N LEU A 26 -44.66 -11.57 -1.07
CA LEU A 26 -44.37 -12.96 -1.45
C LEU A 26 -43.91 -13.77 -0.23
N SER A 27 -44.24 -15.05 -0.19
CA SER A 27 -43.66 -15.98 0.79
C SER A 27 -42.19 -16.28 0.47
N SER A 28 -41.39 -16.64 1.47
CA SER A 28 -39.98 -17.02 1.30
C SER A 28 -39.77 -18.15 0.28
N THR A 29 -40.72 -19.10 0.18
CA THR A 29 -40.71 -20.17 -0.83
C THR A 29 -40.94 -19.63 -2.25
N ASN A 30 -41.87 -18.69 -2.42
CA ASN A 30 -42.15 -18.08 -3.72
C ASN A 30 -41.02 -17.14 -4.14
N ALA A 31 -40.47 -16.36 -3.20
CA ALA A 31 -39.30 -15.52 -3.44
C ALA A 31 -38.07 -16.34 -3.84
N TYR A 32 -37.84 -17.50 -3.19
CA TYR A 32 -36.79 -18.44 -3.58
C TYR A 32 -36.98 -18.97 -5.01
N LYS A 33 -38.20 -19.38 -5.39
CA LYS A 33 -38.51 -19.85 -6.74
C LYS A 33 -38.33 -18.74 -7.78
N ASN A 34 -38.75 -17.51 -7.45
CA ASN A 34 -38.60 -16.35 -8.32
C ASN A 34 -37.11 -16.04 -8.54
N LEU A 35 -36.33 -15.95 -7.46
CA LEU A 35 -34.89 -15.75 -7.53
C LEU A 35 -34.21 -16.85 -8.34
N LEU A 36 -34.54 -18.13 -8.11
CA LEU A 36 -33.97 -19.25 -8.86
C LEU A 36 -34.30 -19.16 -10.36
N ARG A 37 -35.51 -18.72 -10.72
CA ARG A 37 -35.89 -18.48 -12.12
C ARG A 37 -35.10 -17.33 -12.72
N PHE A 38 -34.89 -16.26 -11.95
CA PHE A 38 -34.09 -15.10 -12.35
C PHE A 38 -32.62 -15.45 -12.53
N THR A 39 -31.99 -16.11 -11.55
CA THR A 39 -30.57 -16.47 -11.52
C THR A 39 -30.21 -17.69 -12.35
N ARG A 40 -31.21 -18.53 -12.69
CA ARG A 40 -31.09 -19.86 -13.34
C ARG A 40 -30.23 -20.89 -12.57
N THR A 41 -29.62 -20.48 -11.45
CA THR A 41 -28.75 -21.28 -10.59
C THR A 41 -29.10 -21.00 -9.13
N GLN A 42 -28.94 -21.99 -8.25
CA GLN A 42 -29.19 -21.82 -6.82
C GLN A 42 -28.08 -20.98 -6.14
N VAL A 43 -28.28 -19.66 -6.03
CA VAL A 43 -27.34 -18.76 -5.32
C VAL A 43 -27.56 -18.76 -3.80
N PHE A 44 -28.82 -18.87 -3.37
CA PHE A 44 -29.20 -19.04 -1.97
C PHE A 44 -29.92 -20.36 -1.77
N SER A 45 -29.72 -21.01 -0.62
CA SER A 45 -30.57 -22.12 -0.20
C SER A 45 -31.93 -21.60 0.26
N LEU A 46 -32.98 -22.42 0.17
CA LEU A 46 -34.30 -22.06 0.72
C LEU A 46 -34.19 -21.71 2.22
N LYS A 47 -33.32 -22.40 2.97
CA LYS A 47 -33.04 -22.10 4.38
C LYS A 47 -32.45 -20.69 4.55
N ALA A 48 -31.54 -20.27 3.68
CA ALA A 48 -30.95 -18.93 3.72
C ALA A 48 -31.99 -17.84 3.40
N VAL A 49 -32.88 -18.07 2.42
CA VAL A 49 -33.97 -17.13 2.09
C VAL A 49 -34.97 -17.04 3.24
N LYS A 50 -35.36 -18.16 3.86
CA LYS A 50 -36.21 -18.17 5.06
C LYS A 50 -35.61 -17.37 6.20
N LYS A 51 -34.33 -17.61 6.51
CA LYS A 51 -33.61 -16.87 7.54
C LYS A 51 -33.58 -15.36 7.25
N LEU A 52 -33.35 -14.98 5.99
CA LEU A 52 -33.38 -13.57 5.58
C LEU A 52 -34.76 -12.95 5.81
N PHE A 53 -35.83 -13.62 5.41
CA PHE A 53 -37.21 -13.17 5.60
C PHE A 53 -37.56 -13.03 7.09
N GLU A 54 -37.20 -14.01 7.91
CA GLU A 54 -37.33 -13.91 9.37
C GLU A 54 -36.58 -12.70 9.93
N CYS A 55 -35.39 -12.40 9.39
CA CYS A 55 -34.64 -11.21 9.79
C CYS A 55 -35.37 -9.92 9.39
N ILE A 56 -35.98 -9.86 8.19
CA ILE A 56 -36.77 -8.71 7.73
C ILE A 56 -38.01 -8.51 8.62
N GLU A 57 -38.77 -9.57 8.90
CA GLU A 57 -39.96 -9.53 9.75
C GLU A 57 -39.64 -9.06 11.17
N LYS A 58 -38.51 -9.53 11.72
CA LYS A 58 -38.01 -9.12 13.04
C LYS A 58 -37.36 -7.74 13.06
N LYS A 59 -37.31 -7.03 11.92
CA LYS A 59 -36.58 -5.75 11.75
C LYS A 59 -35.10 -5.84 12.17
N THR A 60 -34.52 -7.03 12.03
CA THR A 60 -33.08 -7.31 12.30
C THR A 60 -32.26 -7.36 11.02
N PHE A 61 -32.91 -7.54 9.87
CA PHE A 61 -32.33 -7.23 8.58
C PHE A 61 -32.57 -5.77 8.29
N ASP A 62 -31.49 -5.02 8.16
CA ASP A 62 -31.55 -3.64 7.76
C ASP A 62 -30.81 -3.46 6.43
N MET A 63 -31.47 -2.81 5.47
CA MET A 63 -30.78 -2.34 4.26
C MET A 63 -29.83 -1.19 4.60
N LYS A 64 -30.08 -0.56 5.74
CA LYS A 64 -29.21 0.40 6.37
C LYS A 64 -28.12 -0.35 7.10
N PHE A 65 -26.96 0.24 7.22
CA PHE A 65 -25.94 -0.31 8.09
C PHE A 65 -25.35 0.83 8.93
N LYS A 66 -24.84 0.47 10.11
CA LYS A 66 -24.25 1.43 11.04
C LYS A 66 -22.76 1.64 10.71
N GLY A 67 -22.42 2.79 10.13
CA GLY A 67 -21.07 3.40 10.09
C GLY A 67 -19.98 2.72 9.23
N CYS A 68 -19.77 3.18 8.00
CA CYS A 68 -18.83 2.61 7.02
C CYS A 68 -18.00 3.78 6.59
N LEU A 69 -16.70 3.64 6.83
CA LEU A 69 -15.75 4.72 6.66
C LEU A 69 -15.51 5.01 5.17
N ALA A 70 -15.76 4.06 4.27
CA ALA A 70 -15.58 4.23 2.83
C ALA A 70 -16.38 3.22 1.98
N GLN A 71 -16.87 3.63 0.81
CA GLN A 71 -17.41 2.75 -0.24
C GLN A 71 -16.74 3.08 -1.58
N ASN A 72 -16.40 2.08 -2.40
CA ASN A 72 -15.78 2.27 -3.72
C ASN A 72 -14.54 3.16 -3.68
N PHE A 73 -13.61 2.91 -2.75
CA PHE A 73 -12.38 3.70 -2.58
C PHE A 73 -12.60 5.16 -2.15
N GLN A 74 -13.83 5.55 -1.83
CA GLN A 74 -14.15 6.89 -1.32
C GLN A 74 -14.44 6.83 0.17
N PHE A 75 -13.57 7.46 0.97
CA PHE A 75 -13.85 7.72 2.38
C PHE A 75 -14.94 8.78 2.51
N TYR A 76 -15.95 8.51 3.34
CA TYR A 76 -16.92 9.52 3.72
C TYR A 76 -16.44 10.13 5.02
N ASP A 77 -15.94 11.37 4.95
CA ASP A 77 -15.41 12.10 6.09
C ASP A 77 -16.43 12.17 7.25
N GLN A 78 -17.72 12.12 6.93
CA GLN A 78 -18.82 12.09 7.90
C GLN A 78 -18.82 10.77 8.68
N ALA A 79 -18.55 9.63 8.06
CA ALA A 79 -18.53 8.34 8.74
C ALA A 79 -17.36 8.21 9.72
N ILE A 80 -16.19 8.78 9.42
CA ILE A 80 -15.07 8.82 10.39
C ILE A 80 -15.44 9.71 11.58
N ALA A 81 -15.99 10.90 11.33
CA ALA A 81 -16.45 11.82 12.38
C ALA A 81 -17.62 11.27 13.22
N TYR A 82 -18.47 10.41 12.64
CA TYR A 82 -19.60 9.77 13.33
C TYR A 82 -19.21 8.54 14.15
N ASN A 83 -18.20 7.77 13.71
CA ASN A 83 -17.74 6.59 14.45
C ASN A 83 -16.78 6.96 15.61
N PHE A 84 -16.08 8.10 15.52
CA PHE A 84 -15.12 8.52 16.56
C PHE A 84 -15.75 8.82 17.95
N PRO A 85 -16.95 9.44 18.04
CA PRO A 85 -17.67 9.62 19.31
C PRO A 85 -18.04 8.32 20.01
N LEU A 86 -18.19 7.20 19.29
CA LEU A 86 -18.47 5.88 19.87
C LEU A 86 -17.28 5.36 20.70
N CYS A 87 -16.07 5.91 20.51
CA CYS A 87 -14.89 5.60 21.32
C CYS A 87 -14.85 6.34 22.68
N GLY A 88 -15.92 7.06 23.06
CA GLY A 88 -16.09 7.63 24.42
C GLY A 88 -15.13 8.77 24.78
N THR A 89 -14.63 9.53 23.80
CA THR A 89 -13.59 10.56 24.03
C THR A 89 -14.16 11.99 24.05
N GLU A 90 -13.58 12.88 24.87
CA GLU A 90 -13.96 14.30 24.88
C GLU A 90 -13.72 14.98 23.51
N PRO A 91 -14.56 15.95 23.08
CA PRO A 91 -14.48 16.56 21.73
C PRO A 91 -13.12 17.17 21.36
N ARG A 92 -12.39 17.72 22.34
CA ARG A 92 -11.03 18.25 22.12
C ARG A 92 -10.03 17.13 21.80
N SER A 93 -10.21 15.95 22.42
CA SER A 93 -9.44 14.74 22.14
C SER A 93 -9.78 14.18 20.76
N ILE A 94 -11.06 14.16 20.37
CA ILE A 94 -11.51 13.71 19.04
C ILE A 94 -10.87 14.54 17.92
N HIS A 95 -10.88 15.87 18.01
CA HIS A 95 -10.29 16.71 16.98
C HIS A 95 -8.77 16.53 16.87
N SER A 96 -8.06 16.44 18.00
CA SER A 96 -6.62 16.16 18.04
C SER A 96 -6.28 14.77 17.49
N GLN A 97 -7.08 13.75 17.81
CA GLN A 97 -6.92 12.40 17.32
C GLN A 97 -7.25 12.29 15.83
N LEU A 98 -8.37 12.84 15.37
CA LEU A 98 -8.71 12.92 13.94
C LEU A 98 -7.60 13.63 13.18
N LYS A 99 -7.14 14.78 13.66
CA LYS A 99 -5.98 15.48 13.08
C LYS A 99 -4.72 14.63 13.10
N ARG A 100 -4.51 13.78 14.10
CA ARG A 100 -3.39 12.84 14.17
C ARG A 100 -3.54 11.66 13.20
N PHE A 101 -4.76 11.22 12.89
CA PHE A 101 -5.05 10.11 11.98
C PHE A 101 -5.14 10.53 10.51
N THR A 102 -5.69 11.71 10.26
CA THR A 102 -5.89 12.27 8.92
C THR A 102 -4.80 13.27 8.54
N HIS A 103 -3.96 13.67 9.51
CA HIS A 103 -2.85 14.62 9.37
C HIS A 103 -3.27 16.00 8.78
N GLY A 104 -4.56 16.32 8.82
CA GLY A 104 -5.14 17.57 8.34
C GLY A 104 -6.26 18.09 9.25
N ASN A 105 -6.53 19.40 9.20
CA ASN A 105 -7.67 20.02 9.86
C ASN A 105 -8.94 19.83 9.00
N LEU A 106 -9.34 18.58 8.72
CA LEU A 106 -10.46 18.29 7.81
C LEU A 106 -11.79 18.90 8.29
N TYR A 107 -11.95 19.06 9.61
CA TYR A 107 -13.12 19.67 10.21
C TYR A 107 -12.74 20.68 11.26
N SER A 108 -13.41 21.84 11.25
CA SER A 108 -13.31 22.77 12.37
C SER A 108 -13.84 22.08 13.65
N SER A 109 -13.24 22.43 14.79
CA SER A 109 -13.71 21.95 16.10
C SER A 109 -15.19 22.28 16.37
N ARG A 110 -15.74 23.27 15.65
CA ARG A 110 -17.15 23.67 15.68
C ARG A 110 -18.07 22.65 14.98
N ILE A 111 -17.66 22.10 13.83
CA ILE A 111 -18.42 21.07 13.10
C ILE A 111 -18.48 19.77 13.91
N LEU A 112 -17.35 19.35 14.50
CA LEU A 112 -17.30 18.15 15.34
C LEU A 112 -18.14 18.31 16.62
N LYS A 113 -18.24 19.52 17.17
CA LYS A 113 -19.13 19.84 18.31
C LYS A 113 -20.62 19.83 17.93
N GLN A 114 -20.96 20.11 16.68
CA GLN A 114 -22.34 20.04 16.18
C GLN A 114 -22.75 18.61 15.82
N ALA A 115 -21.81 17.79 15.34
CA ALA A 115 -22.03 16.36 15.07
C ALA A 115 -22.06 15.53 16.36
N GLY A 116 -21.23 15.86 17.34
CA GLY A 116 -21.35 15.30 18.69
C GLY A 116 -22.67 15.76 19.32
N TRP A 117 -23.42 14.84 19.92
CA TRP A 117 -24.63 15.06 20.72
C TRP A 117 -26.00 14.92 20.05
N LYS A 118 -26.10 14.33 18.85
CA LYS A 118 -27.27 13.47 18.59
C LYS A 118 -26.87 12.04 18.91
N LYS A 119 -27.09 11.66 20.17
CA LYS A 119 -26.88 10.29 20.69
C LYS A 119 -27.69 9.24 19.90
N ASP A 120 -28.70 9.69 19.15
CA ASP A 120 -29.67 8.87 18.43
C ASP A 120 -29.94 9.33 16.98
N SER A 121 -29.07 10.14 16.35
CA SER A 121 -29.20 10.29 14.88
C SER A 121 -28.58 9.08 14.20
N GLU A 122 -29.33 7.98 14.23
CA GLU A 122 -29.14 6.84 13.35
C GLU A 122 -29.25 7.37 11.91
N LEU A 123 -28.09 7.75 11.35
CA LEU A 123 -27.99 8.11 9.95
C LEU A 123 -28.01 6.81 9.17
N ASP A 124 -29.22 6.45 8.82
CA ASP A 124 -29.59 5.26 8.12
C ASP A 124 -29.11 5.32 6.67
N ILE A 125 -27.86 4.93 6.45
CA ILE A 125 -27.25 4.86 5.12
C ILE A 125 -27.61 3.51 4.51
N TYR A 126 -28.47 3.53 3.50
CA TYR A 126 -28.79 2.35 2.70
C TYR A 126 -27.56 1.92 1.90
N LYS A 127 -27.20 0.63 1.94
CA LYS A 127 -26.17 0.12 1.03
C LYS A 127 -26.66 0.22 -0.41
N ARG A 128 -25.86 0.86 -1.27
CA ARG A 128 -26.18 1.02 -2.70
C ARG A 128 -26.53 -0.30 -3.37
N GLU A 129 -25.82 -1.38 -3.04
CA GLU A 129 -26.05 -2.72 -3.58
C GLU A 129 -27.47 -3.22 -3.29
N TYR A 130 -28.00 -2.96 -2.10
CA TYR A 130 -29.36 -3.35 -1.75
C TYR A 130 -30.40 -2.54 -2.55
N LEU A 131 -30.15 -1.24 -2.75
CA LEU A 131 -31.01 -0.37 -3.58
C LEU A 131 -31.01 -0.83 -5.03
N LEU A 132 -29.84 -1.10 -5.61
CA LEU A 132 -29.71 -1.65 -6.96
C LEU A 132 -30.41 -3.00 -7.10
N GLY A 133 -30.28 -3.87 -6.10
CA GLY A 133 -31.00 -5.14 -6.04
C GLY A 133 -32.52 -5.00 -6.05
N PHE A 134 -33.03 -4.00 -5.32
CA PHE A 134 -34.45 -3.67 -5.29
C PHE A 134 -34.93 -3.18 -6.67
N LEU A 135 -34.22 -2.21 -7.26
CA LEU A 135 -34.50 -1.69 -8.60
C LEU A 135 -34.43 -2.79 -9.68
N LEU A 136 -33.46 -3.70 -9.57
CA LEU A 136 -33.31 -4.85 -10.46
C LEU A 136 -34.55 -5.75 -10.43
N CYS A 137 -35.12 -5.97 -9.24
CA CYS A 137 -36.36 -6.75 -9.09
C CYS A 137 -37.52 -6.09 -9.84
N LEU A 138 -37.67 -4.76 -9.72
CA LEU A 138 -38.71 -4.01 -10.42
C LEU A 138 -38.50 -3.98 -11.94
N ASN A 139 -37.25 -3.86 -12.39
CA ASN A 139 -36.91 -3.94 -13.81
C ASN A 139 -37.27 -5.31 -14.42
N VAL A 140 -36.96 -6.41 -13.73
CA VAL A 140 -37.32 -7.78 -14.16
C VAL A 140 -38.85 -7.96 -14.24
N GLN A 141 -39.59 -7.24 -13.40
CA GLN A 141 -41.05 -7.18 -13.43
C GLN A 141 -41.61 -6.22 -14.51
N LYS A 142 -40.73 -5.60 -15.30
CA LYS A 142 -41.03 -4.65 -16.39
C LYS A 142 -41.65 -3.33 -15.93
N LYS A 143 -41.39 -2.91 -14.69
CA LYS A 143 -41.75 -1.55 -14.24
C LYS A 143 -40.84 -0.52 -14.91
N THR A 144 -41.33 0.69 -15.16
CA THR A 144 -40.51 1.78 -15.72
C THR A 144 -39.56 2.35 -14.66
N ALA A 145 -38.58 3.16 -15.08
CA ALA A 145 -37.66 3.82 -14.14
C ALA A 145 -38.42 4.76 -13.19
N GLU A 146 -39.45 5.45 -13.67
CA GLU A 146 -40.28 6.35 -12.87
C GLU A 146 -41.12 5.60 -11.81
N GLU A 147 -41.66 4.43 -12.17
CA GLU A 147 -42.37 3.57 -11.23
C GLU A 147 -41.42 3.02 -10.16
N ALA A 148 -40.23 2.58 -10.59
CA ALA A 148 -39.22 2.03 -9.70
C ALA A 148 -38.64 3.07 -8.75
N TYR A 149 -38.43 4.30 -9.21
CA TYR A 149 -38.02 5.43 -8.39
C TYR A 149 -39.04 5.72 -7.28
N LYS A 150 -40.33 5.81 -7.61
CA LYS A 150 -41.40 6.05 -6.63
C LYS A 150 -41.52 4.94 -5.60
N GLU A 151 -41.43 3.68 -6.03
CA GLU A 151 -41.48 2.54 -5.12
C GLU A 151 -40.23 2.45 -4.24
N LEU A 152 -39.07 2.85 -4.76
CA LEU A 152 -37.86 2.94 -3.96
C LEU A 152 -38.04 4.00 -2.87
N GLU A 153 -38.49 5.21 -3.23
CA GLU A 153 -38.76 6.32 -2.31
C GLU A 153 -39.78 5.95 -1.22
N GLU A 154 -40.88 5.26 -1.58
CA GLU A 154 -41.88 4.78 -0.63
C GLU A 154 -41.29 3.79 0.39
N VAL A 155 -40.42 2.89 -0.08
CA VAL A 155 -39.81 1.86 0.77
C VAL A 155 -38.70 2.44 1.64
N THR A 156 -37.96 3.44 1.15
CA THR A 156 -36.89 4.10 1.90
C THR A 156 -37.38 5.20 2.83
N GLY A 157 -38.57 5.75 2.57
CA GLY A 157 -39.21 6.84 3.30
C GLY A 157 -38.73 8.24 2.90
N GLU A 158 -37.73 8.33 2.02
CA GLU A 158 -37.12 9.55 1.47
C GLU A 158 -36.33 9.20 0.20
N GLU A 159 -36.01 10.19 -0.63
CA GLU A 159 -35.20 10.01 -1.82
C GLU A 159 -33.76 9.56 -1.46
N LYS A 160 -33.37 8.37 -1.94
CA LYS A 160 -32.03 7.79 -1.73
C LYS A 160 -31.21 7.61 -3.00
N MET A 161 -31.85 7.75 -4.16
CA MET A 161 -31.25 7.68 -5.48
C MET A 161 -32.08 8.57 -6.38
N SER A 162 -31.45 9.46 -7.16
CA SER A 162 -32.18 10.38 -8.03
C SER A 162 -32.85 9.62 -9.17
N LEU A 163 -33.87 10.23 -9.80
CA LEU A 163 -34.51 9.66 -10.98
C LEU A 163 -33.50 9.45 -12.12
N GLU A 164 -32.53 10.36 -12.27
CA GLU A 164 -31.45 10.24 -13.26
C GLU A 164 -30.56 9.02 -12.99
N GLU A 165 -30.17 8.78 -11.74
CA GLU A 165 -29.39 7.59 -11.36
C GLU A 165 -30.16 6.28 -11.59
N VAL A 166 -31.48 6.28 -11.33
CA VAL A 166 -32.34 5.11 -11.62
C VAL A 166 -32.45 4.86 -13.13
N LYS A 167 -32.58 5.94 -13.93
CA LYS A 167 -32.61 5.85 -15.40
C LYS A 167 -31.30 5.34 -15.97
N GLU A 168 -30.18 5.88 -15.52
CA GLU A 168 -28.84 5.42 -15.91
C GLU A 168 -28.69 3.93 -15.61
N PHE A 169 -29.05 3.50 -14.39
CA PHE A 169 -29.01 2.09 -14.01
C PHE A 169 -29.90 1.20 -14.90
N TYR A 170 -31.09 1.67 -15.27
CA TYR A 170 -31.97 0.95 -16.19
C TYR A 170 -31.41 0.87 -17.60
N ASP A 171 -30.76 1.94 -18.07
CA ASP A 171 -30.07 1.96 -19.36
C ASP A 171 -28.88 0.99 -19.35
N ASP A 172 -28.13 0.88 -18.25
CA ASP A 172 -27.05 -0.12 -18.08
C ASP A 172 -27.59 -1.55 -18.22
N ILE A 173 -28.76 -1.83 -17.63
CA ILE A 173 -29.44 -3.13 -17.78
C ILE A 173 -29.87 -3.34 -19.23
N ALA A 174 -30.45 -2.33 -19.88
CA ALA A 174 -30.92 -2.42 -21.27
C ALA A 174 -29.77 -2.63 -22.26
N ARG A 175 -28.61 -2.00 -22.02
CA ARG A 175 -27.36 -2.22 -22.75
C ARG A 175 -26.72 -3.57 -22.43
N GLY A 176 -27.21 -4.29 -21.41
CA GLY A 176 -26.68 -5.57 -20.97
C GLY A 176 -25.31 -5.48 -20.29
N GLU A 177 -24.97 -4.30 -19.79
CA GLU A 177 -23.77 -4.06 -18.96
C GLU A 177 -23.98 -4.63 -17.53
N TYR A 178 -25.24 -4.82 -17.12
CA TYR A 178 -25.60 -5.28 -15.79
C TYR A 178 -26.17 -6.73 -15.73
N ILE A 179 -26.85 -7.19 -16.80
CA ILE A 179 -27.35 -8.57 -16.97
C ILE A 179 -27.11 -8.99 -18.42
N GLU A 180 -26.78 -10.27 -18.67
CA GLU A 180 -26.59 -10.91 -20.00
C GLU A 180 -27.28 -10.20 -21.19
N GLN A 181 -26.49 -9.80 -22.20
CA GLN A 181 -27.00 -9.65 -23.56
C GLN A 181 -27.32 -11.03 -24.15
N LYS A 182 -28.38 -11.12 -24.97
CA LYS A 182 -28.55 -12.24 -25.91
C LYS A 182 -27.44 -12.14 -26.96
N HIS A 183 -26.30 -12.77 -26.70
CA HIS A 183 -25.26 -12.92 -27.71
C HIS A 183 -25.66 -14.01 -28.71
N ASP A 184 -25.27 -13.84 -29.98
CA ASP A 184 -25.39 -14.88 -31.00
C ASP A 184 -24.47 -16.05 -30.62
N ASP A 185 -25.03 -17.25 -30.46
CA ASP A 185 -24.32 -18.46 -30.03
C ASP A 185 -23.06 -18.73 -30.89
N ARG A 186 -23.07 -18.28 -32.14
CA ARG A 186 -21.96 -18.38 -33.12
C ARG A 186 -20.67 -17.71 -32.66
N LEU A 187 -20.74 -16.63 -31.88
CA LEU A 187 -19.56 -15.87 -31.43
C LEU A 187 -18.76 -16.64 -30.38
N TRP A 188 -19.44 -17.37 -29.49
CA TRP A 188 -18.81 -18.17 -28.44
C TRP A 188 -18.30 -19.52 -28.97
N ASP A 189 -18.99 -20.11 -29.94
CA ASP A 189 -18.52 -21.33 -30.63
C ASP A 189 -17.23 -21.08 -31.43
N ALA A 190 -17.03 -19.86 -31.94
CA ALA A 190 -15.80 -19.46 -32.63
C ALA A 190 -14.63 -19.14 -31.67
N MET A 191 -14.91 -18.87 -30.38
CA MET A 191 -13.88 -18.51 -29.42
C MET A 191 -13.21 -19.75 -28.81
N ASN A 192 -11.90 -19.90 -29.03
CA ASN A 192 -11.09 -20.87 -28.29
C ASN A 192 -10.96 -20.41 -26.83
N LEU A 193 -11.96 -20.79 -26.02
CA LEU A 193 -12.15 -20.33 -24.66
C LEU A 193 -10.95 -20.59 -23.74
N PRO A 194 -10.24 -21.74 -23.82
CA PRO A 194 -8.96 -21.92 -23.14
C PRO A 194 -7.91 -20.87 -23.51
N MET A 195 -7.83 -20.44 -24.77
CA MET A 195 -6.89 -19.40 -25.20
C MET A 195 -7.27 -18.03 -24.65
N VAL A 196 -8.57 -17.71 -24.62
CA VAL A 196 -9.07 -16.45 -24.08
C VAL A 196 -8.82 -16.37 -22.58
N MET A 197 -9.13 -17.44 -21.83
CA MET A 197 -8.84 -17.51 -20.38
C MET A 197 -7.36 -17.34 -20.08
N LYS A 198 -6.48 -17.94 -20.89
CA LYS A 198 -5.03 -17.76 -20.78
C LYS A 198 -4.66 -16.29 -20.92
N LYS A 199 -5.16 -15.60 -21.96
CA LYS A 199 -4.92 -14.18 -22.17
C LYS A 199 -5.47 -13.33 -21.02
N ILE A 200 -6.69 -13.60 -20.55
CA ILE A 200 -7.26 -12.90 -19.38
C ILE A 200 -6.32 -13.01 -18.19
N VAL A 201 -5.83 -14.22 -17.87
CA VAL A 201 -4.90 -14.39 -16.76
C VAL A 201 -3.59 -13.65 -17.03
N ASP A 202 -3.04 -13.71 -18.24
CA ASP A 202 -1.79 -13.03 -18.60
C ASP A 202 -1.85 -11.51 -18.36
N PHE A 203 -3.01 -10.89 -18.59
CA PHE A 203 -3.23 -9.45 -18.38
C PHE A 203 -3.86 -9.09 -17.03
N ALA A 204 -4.36 -10.07 -16.27
CA ALA A 204 -4.99 -9.83 -14.98
C ALA A 204 -3.94 -9.45 -13.92
N ASP A 205 -4.23 -8.37 -13.20
CA ASP A 205 -3.53 -7.99 -11.98
C ASP A 205 -3.70 -9.08 -10.89
N ILE A 206 -3.00 -8.91 -9.77
CA ILE A 206 -2.97 -9.93 -8.72
C ILE A 206 -4.33 -10.12 -8.01
N GLY A 207 -5.10 -9.04 -7.83
CA GLY A 207 -6.43 -9.05 -7.23
C GLY A 207 -7.41 -9.76 -8.15
N THR A 208 -7.39 -9.42 -9.44
CA THR A 208 -8.16 -10.09 -10.47
C THR A 208 -7.79 -11.56 -10.57
N ARG A 209 -6.50 -11.93 -10.53
CA ARG A 209 -6.07 -13.34 -10.50
C ARG A 209 -6.55 -14.08 -9.25
N LYS A 210 -6.55 -13.43 -8.08
CA LYS A 210 -7.13 -13.99 -6.85
C LYS A 210 -8.60 -14.33 -7.06
N MET A 211 -9.40 -13.36 -7.51
CA MET A 211 -10.83 -13.56 -7.79
C MET A 211 -11.05 -14.67 -8.84
N LEU A 212 -10.32 -14.63 -9.96
CA LEU A 212 -10.41 -15.65 -11.01
C LEU A 212 -10.10 -17.06 -10.48
N SER A 213 -9.12 -17.20 -9.57
CA SER A 213 -8.75 -18.49 -8.98
C SER A 213 -9.86 -19.13 -8.14
N GLU A 214 -10.80 -18.32 -7.66
CA GLU A 214 -11.95 -18.73 -6.86
C GLU A 214 -13.15 -19.10 -7.76
N THR A 215 -13.19 -18.61 -9.00
CA THR A 215 -14.33 -18.84 -9.92
C THR A 215 -14.43 -20.28 -10.44
N ASN A 216 -13.38 -20.79 -11.10
CA ASN A 216 -13.42 -22.11 -11.76
C ASN A 216 -12.06 -22.83 -11.74
N ARG A 217 -12.09 -24.14 -12.01
CA ARG A 217 -10.90 -25.02 -11.96
C ARG A 217 -9.82 -24.60 -12.96
N GLU A 218 -10.19 -24.13 -14.15
CA GLU A 218 -9.23 -23.80 -15.19
C GLU A 218 -8.53 -22.46 -14.91
N PHE A 219 -9.27 -21.41 -14.52
CA PHE A 219 -8.67 -20.18 -14.01
C PHE A 219 -7.78 -20.45 -12.81
N ARG A 220 -8.22 -21.26 -11.83
CA ARG A 220 -7.37 -21.68 -10.70
C ARG A 220 -6.07 -22.36 -11.14
N ARG A 221 -6.13 -23.20 -12.18
CA ARG A 221 -4.94 -23.85 -12.74
C ARG A 221 -4.04 -22.83 -13.45
N LEU A 222 -4.62 -21.94 -14.24
CA LEU A 222 -3.91 -20.91 -15.00
C LEU A 222 -3.24 -19.90 -14.07
N THR A 223 -3.94 -19.38 -13.06
CA THR A 223 -3.37 -18.39 -12.12
C THR A 223 -2.19 -18.95 -11.33
N LYS A 224 -2.18 -20.27 -11.04
CA LYS A 224 -1.05 -20.95 -10.39
C LYS A 224 0.12 -21.25 -11.33
N SER A 225 -0.16 -21.58 -12.59
CA SER A 225 0.86 -22.07 -13.53
C SER A 225 1.48 -20.99 -14.40
N ARG A 226 0.78 -19.87 -14.62
CA ARG A 226 1.28 -18.80 -15.50
C ARG A 226 2.14 -17.80 -14.73
N PRO A 227 3.17 -17.23 -15.35
CA PRO A 227 3.98 -16.19 -14.73
C PRO A 227 3.15 -15.00 -14.24
N ILE A 228 3.55 -14.42 -13.13
CA ILE A 228 3.06 -13.15 -12.60
C ILE A 228 4.27 -12.23 -12.53
N TYR A 229 4.18 -11.08 -13.18
CA TYR A 229 5.19 -10.04 -13.10
C TYR A 229 4.59 -8.85 -12.36
N ILE A 230 5.28 -8.39 -11.32
CA ILE A 230 4.90 -7.23 -10.51
C ILE A 230 6.00 -6.19 -10.69
N GLU A 231 5.64 -4.99 -11.10
CA GLU A 231 6.62 -3.92 -11.28
C GLU A 231 7.05 -3.38 -9.91
N ASN A 232 6.10 -3.10 -9.01
CA ASN A 232 6.33 -2.54 -7.69
C ASN A 232 5.46 -3.20 -6.62
N LEU A 233 6.08 -3.75 -5.59
CA LEU A 233 5.43 -4.23 -4.38
C LEU A 233 5.94 -3.43 -3.17
N HIS A 234 5.03 -2.74 -2.48
CA HIS A 234 5.35 -1.96 -1.29
C HIS A 234 4.71 -2.61 -0.06
N ILE A 235 5.52 -2.85 0.95
CA ILE A 235 5.11 -3.41 2.23
C ILE A 235 5.61 -2.45 3.32
N THR A 236 4.67 -1.83 4.03
CA THR A 236 4.94 -0.82 5.05
C THR A 236 4.44 -1.28 6.42
N TYR A 237 5.32 -1.21 7.42
CA TYR A 237 5.05 -1.46 8.83
C TYR A 237 5.41 -0.20 9.65
N PHE A 238 4.41 0.54 10.13
CA PHE A 238 4.62 1.84 10.78
C PHE A 238 3.53 2.12 11.84
N TRP A 239 3.86 2.27 13.13
CA TRP A 239 2.91 2.61 14.22
C TRP A 239 1.50 2.00 14.08
N GLY A 240 1.38 0.67 14.09
CA GLY A 240 0.07 0.00 13.94
C GLY A 240 -0.49 0.02 12.51
N LEU A 241 0.04 0.84 11.60
CA LEU A 241 -0.18 0.74 10.17
C LEU A 241 0.62 -0.43 9.60
N ARG A 242 -0.09 -1.19 8.79
CA ARG A 242 0.37 -2.35 8.06
C ARG A 242 -0.22 -2.22 6.67
N ARG A 243 0.58 -2.00 5.62
CA ARG A 243 0.07 -1.73 4.27
C ARG A 243 0.81 -2.56 3.21
N VAL A 244 0.06 -3.11 2.26
CA VAL A 244 0.54 -3.78 1.05
C VAL A 244 -0.05 -3.06 -0.17
N LYS A 245 0.81 -2.52 -1.02
CA LYS A 245 0.46 -1.81 -2.26
C LYS A 245 1.19 -2.43 -3.45
N LEU A 246 0.50 -2.56 -4.57
CA LEU A 246 1.01 -3.19 -5.80
C LEU A 246 0.77 -2.28 -7.01
N ASP A 247 1.81 -1.92 -7.75
CA ASP A 247 1.79 -1.16 -9.02
C ASP A 247 1.03 0.19 -9.03
N SER A 248 0.43 0.58 -7.90
CA SER A 248 -0.24 1.83 -7.50
C SER A 248 -1.45 1.53 -6.61
N ASP A 249 -1.99 0.32 -6.68
CA ASP A 249 -3.22 -0.09 -6.01
C ASP A 249 -2.96 -0.57 -4.58
N ILE A 250 -3.78 -0.11 -3.65
CA ILE A 250 -3.76 -0.62 -2.28
C ILE A 250 -4.52 -1.95 -2.27
N LEU A 251 -3.78 -3.05 -2.13
CA LEU A 251 -4.40 -4.37 -1.97
C LEU A 251 -4.99 -4.51 -0.58
N LYS A 252 -4.21 -4.16 0.45
CA LYS A 252 -4.65 -4.24 1.84
C LYS A 252 -3.92 -3.24 2.71
N ALA A 253 -4.64 -2.58 3.60
CA ALA A 253 -4.09 -1.83 4.71
C ALA A 253 -4.82 -2.18 5.99
N THR A 254 -4.11 -2.22 7.11
CA THR A 254 -4.69 -2.33 8.44
C THR A 254 -4.05 -1.31 9.36
N GLN A 255 -4.83 -0.58 10.14
CA GLN A 255 -4.36 0.34 11.16
C GLN A 255 -4.88 -0.11 12.52
N GLU A 256 -3.97 -0.50 13.41
CA GLU A 256 -4.30 -0.77 14.80
C GLU A 256 -4.41 0.54 15.59
N MET A 257 -5.44 0.62 16.43
CA MET A 257 -5.74 1.72 17.32
C MET A 257 -5.97 1.16 18.73
N THR A 258 -5.28 1.71 19.72
CA THR A 258 -5.55 1.40 21.13
C THR A 258 -6.39 2.52 21.74
N ASN A 259 -7.41 2.18 22.52
CA ASN A 259 -8.09 3.16 23.37
C ASN A 259 -7.13 3.74 24.44
N MET A 260 -7.56 4.82 25.12
CA MET A 260 -6.74 5.48 26.16
C MET A 260 -6.35 4.55 27.32
N ASN A 261 -7.14 3.49 27.55
CA ASN A 261 -6.88 2.54 28.62
C ASN A 261 -5.96 1.39 28.18
N HIS A 262 -5.50 1.38 26.92
CA HIS A 262 -4.73 0.32 26.28
C HIS A 262 -5.41 -1.08 26.29
N GLN A 263 -6.68 -1.16 26.68
CA GLN A 263 -7.41 -2.41 26.86
C GLN A 263 -8.13 -2.84 25.60
N THR A 264 -8.76 -1.91 24.87
CA THR A 264 -9.51 -2.23 23.64
C THR A 264 -8.66 -1.83 22.45
N ARG A 265 -8.40 -2.83 21.59
CA ARG A 265 -7.76 -2.63 20.29
C ARG A 265 -8.84 -2.62 19.21
N TYR A 266 -8.96 -1.50 18.51
CA TYR A 266 -9.70 -1.43 17.26
C TYR A 266 -8.72 -1.61 16.11
N ARG A 267 -9.13 -2.30 15.06
CA ARG A 267 -8.37 -2.44 13.83
C ARG A 267 -9.21 -1.94 12.68
N ILE A 268 -8.77 -0.89 12.01
CA ILE A 268 -9.33 -0.48 10.72
C ILE A 268 -8.70 -1.37 9.66
N HIS A 269 -9.50 -2.02 8.84
CA HIS A 269 -9.07 -2.76 7.67
C HIS A 269 -9.50 -2.00 6.42
N GLN A 270 -8.65 -2.03 5.40
CA GLN A 270 -8.94 -1.66 4.03
C GLN A 270 -8.52 -2.84 3.16
N ASP A 271 -9.40 -3.46 2.40
CA ASP A 271 -9.09 -4.55 1.46
C ASP A 271 -9.81 -4.26 0.14
N SER A 272 -9.04 -4.04 -0.93
CA SER A 272 -9.61 -3.81 -2.27
C SER A 272 -10.69 -2.72 -2.32
N GLY A 273 -10.57 -1.69 -1.48
CA GLY A 273 -11.51 -0.57 -1.39
C GLY A 273 -12.57 -0.67 -0.28
N ASP A 274 -12.82 -1.87 0.24
CA ASP A 274 -13.72 -2.07 1.38
C ASP A 274 -13.03 -1.67 2.68
N VAL A 275 -13.69 -0.87 3.51
CA VAL A 275 -13.15 -0.44 4.81
C VAL A 275 -14.09 -0.81 5.94
N TRP A 276 -13.58 -1.49 6.96
CA TRP A 276 -14.34 -1.86 8.15
C TRP A 276 -13.50 -1.78 9.42
N ILE A 277 -14.15 -1.63 10.57
CA ILE A 277 -13.52 -1.67 11.90
C ILE A 277 -13.80 -3.04 12.52
N GLU A 278 -12.77 -3.64 13.09
CA GLU A 278 -12.85 -4.82 13.94
C GLU A 278 -12.51 -4.43 15.38
N GLU A 279 -13.40 -4.74 16.32
CA GLU A 279 -13.15 -4.57 17.76
C GLU A 279 -12.59 -5.88 18.33
N ASP A 280 -11.56 -5.77 19.17
CA ASP A 280 -11.02 -6.87 19.97
C ASP A 280 -10.54 -8.06 19.11
N SER A 281 -9.84 -7.76 18.01
CA SER A 281 -9.34 -8.77 17.08
C SER A 281 -8.35 -9.71 17.79
N LYS A 282 -8.82 -10.90 18.15
CA LYS A 282 -7.95 -12.01 18.58
C LYS A 282 -7.18 -12.61 17.41
N ASP A 283 -7.54 -12.26 16.18
CA ASP A 283 -6.85 -12.72 14.98
C ASP A 283 -5.43 -12.15 14.91
N GLU A 284 -4.50 -13.07 15.08
CA GLU A 284 -3.07 -12.89 14.93
C GLU A 284 -2.74 -12.63 13.45
N PHE A 285 -2.55 -11.34 13.12
CA PHE A 285 -1.79 -10.85 11.97
C PHE A 285 -2.42 -11.05 10.56
N PRO A 286 -3.54 -10.36 10.23
CA PRO A 286 -4.21 -10.44 8.93
C PRO A 286 -3.38 -9.99 7.73
N MET A 287 -2.29 -9.24 7.95
CA MET A 287 -1.34 -8.89 6.89
C MET A 287 -0.39 -10.05 6.56
N ASN A 288 -0.08 -10.91 7.54
CA ASN A 288 0.66 -12.14 7.28
C ASN A 288 -0.12 -12.98 6.28
N ASN A 289 -1.44 -13.14 6.40
CA ASN A 289 -2.20 -13.91 5.42
C ASN A 289 -2.12 -13.37 3.98
N MET A 290 -2.18 -12.04 3.79
CA MET A 290 -2.08 -11.44 2.46
C MET A 290 -0.67 -11.56 1.89
N VAL A 291 0.33 -11.19 2.69
CA VAL A 291 1.74 -11.32 2.30
C VAL A 291 2.05 -12.79 2.02
N GLN A 292 1.68 -13.73 2.90
CA GLN A 292 1.81 -15.18 2.69
C GLN A 292 1.09 -15.65 1.41
N TRP A 293 -0.09 -15.11 1.07
CA TRP A 293 -0.75 -15.47 -0.18
C TRP A 293 0.04 -15.01 -1.41
N ILE A 294 0.57 -13.78 -1.39
CA ILE A 294 1.47 -13.24 -2.43
C ILE A 294 2.72 -14.12 -2.54
N LEU A 295 3.34 -14.44 -1.39
CA LEU A 295 4.54 -15.27 -1.27
C LEU A 295 4.35 -16.70 -1.77
N ASN A 296 3.15 -17.27 -1.63
CA ASN A 296 2.85 -18.64 -2.03
C ASN A 296 2.59 -18.79 -3.55
N GLN A 297 2.75 -17.72 -4.34
CA GLN A 297 2.64 -17.79 -5.81
C GLN A 297 3.95 -18.31 -6.44
N PRO A 298 3.99 -19.53 -7.00
CA PRO A 298 5.25 -20.19 -7.39
C PRO A 298 5.94 -19.57 -8.62
N ASN A 299 5.20 -18.81 -9.43
CA ASN A 299 5.68 -18.25 -10.71
C ASN A 299 5.68 -16.72 -10.70
N MET A 300 5.87 -16.11 -9.53
CA MET A 300 5.87 -14.67 -9.37
C MET A 300 7.30 -14.12 -9.41
N THR A 301 7.47 -13.02 -10.14
CA THR A 301 8.69 -12.21 -10.16
C THR A 301 8.33 -10.77 -9.86
N ILE A 302 9.08 -10.16 -8.95
CA ILE A 302 8.89 -8.78 -8.52
C ILE A 302 10.12 -8.00 -8.98
N LYS A 303 9.91 -6.93 -9.74
CA LYS A 303 11.03 -6.08 -10.14
C LYS A 303 11.49 -5.22 -8.98
N ASN A 304 10.59 -4.47 -8.34
CA ASN A 304 10.94 -3.59 -7.21
C ASN A 304 10.16 -3.97 -5.95
N LEU A 305 10.85 -4.44 -4.92
CA LEU A 305 10.28 -4.73 -3.62
C LEU A 305 10.71 -3.65 -2.62
N TRP A 306 9.73 -2.91 -2.09
CA TRP A 306 9.91 -1.88 -1.08
C TRP A 306 9.43 -2.40 0.27
N ILE A 307 10.33 -2.53 1.24
CA ILE A 307 10.02 -2.95 2.61
C ILE A 307 10.41 -1.83 3.56
N LYS A 308 9.41 -1.08 4.01
CA LYS A 308 9.57 -0.01 4.99
C LYS A 308 9.15 -0.51 6.36
N VAL A 309 10.08 -0.53 7.30
CA VAL A 309 9.83 -0.92 8.69
C VAL A 309 10.26 0.20 9.61
N GLN A 310 9.43 0.50 10.59
CA GLN A 310 9.80 1.44 11.62
C GLN A 310 10.73 0.79 12.65
N THR A 311 11.96 1.30 12.73
CA THR A 311 13.08 0.66 13.44
C THR A 311 12.94 0.62 14.97
N ASN A 312 12.17 1.52 15.59
CA ASN A 312 11.89 1.50 17.03
C ASN A 312 10.91 0.38 17.44
N LEU A 313 10.15 -0.22 16.51
CA LEU A 313 9.28 -1.36 16.79
C LEU A 313 10.02 -2.70 16.83
N LEU A 314 11.23 -2.76 16.25
CA LEU A 314 12.01 -4.01 16.13
C LEU A 314 12.94 -4.27 17.33
N GLN A 315 13.08 -3.33 18.28
CA GLN A 315 14.12 -3.42 19.31
C GLN A 315 13.79 -4.32 20.51
N TYR A 316 12.54 -4.80 20.67
CA TYR A 316 12.14 -5.46 21.93
C TYR A 316 11.27 -6.73 21.84
N TYR A 317 10.96 -7.28 20.64
CA TYR A 317 10.12 -8.47 20.53
C TYR A 317 10.77 -9.58 19.70
N THR A 318 10.75 -10.80 20.26
CA THR A 318 11.35 -12.03 19.72
C THR A 318 10.59 -12.63 18.54
N LYS A 319 9.37 -12.16 18.25
CA LYS A 319 8.62 -12.49 17.03
C LYS A 319 8.05 -11.20 16.45
N THR A 320 8.55 -10.82 15.29
CA THR A 320 8.10 -9.64 14.54
C THR A 320 7.24 -10.12 13.37
N ASP A 321 6.31 -9.32 12.87
CA ASP A 321 5.55 -9.62 11.63
C ASP A 321 6.44 -9.86 10.39
N LEU A 322 7.74 -9.66 10.53
CA LEU A 322 8.75 -9.94 9.50
C LEU A 322 9.29 -11.37 9.54
N ASP A 323 8.95 -12.15 10.58
CA ASP A 323 9.35 -13.55 10.69
C ASP A 323 8.58 -14.36 9.66
N TYR A 324 9.36 -14.92 8.74
CA TYR A 324 8.91 -15.39 7.47
C TYR A 324 9.04 -16.90 7.38
N GLU A 325 7.93 -17.58 7.09
CA GLU A 325 7.86 -19.05 7.02
C GLU A 325 7.59 -19.56 5.57
N GLY A 326 7.61 -18.67 4.58
CA GLY A 326 7.23 -18.95 3.19
C GLY A 326 8.38 -19.36 2.25
N LYS A 327 8.08 -19.53 0.95
CA LYS A 327 9.07 -19.78 -0.11
C LYS A 327 9.64 -18.48 -0.69
N PRO A 328 10.98 -18.26 -0.63
CA PRO A 328 11.57 -16.97 -1.01
C PRO A 328 11.11 -16.44 -2.37
N LEU A 329 11.02 -15.12 -2.49
CA LEU A 329 10.53 -14.39 -3.65
C LEU A 329 11.62 -14.20 -4.70
N LYS A 330 11.23 -14.21 -5.97
CA LYS A 330 12.12 -13.81 -7.06
C LYS A 330 12.06 -12.29 -7.20
N VAL A 331 13.00 -11.59 -6.58
CA VAL A 331 13.04 -10.11 -6.53
C VAL A 331 14.28 -9.63 -7.26
N GLU A 332 14.13 -8.66 -8.17
CA GLU A 332 15.27 -8.05 -8.86
C GLU A 332 15.90 -6.89 -8.05
N ASN A 333 15.09 -5.98 -7.52
CA ASN A 333 15.54 -4.79 -6.81
C ASN A 333 14.89 -4.73 -5.43
N LEU A 334 15.70 -4.67 -4.38
CA LEU A 334 15.24 -4.57 -2.99
C LEU A 334 15.50 -3.17 -2.43
N TYR A 335 14.46 -2.54 -1.91
CA TYR A 335 14.48 -1.25 -1.25
C TYR A 335 14.05 -1.43 0.20
N THR A 336 14.95 -1.25 1.17
CA THR A 336 14.59 -1.54 2.56
C THR A 336 15.30 -0.66 3.59
N ASN A 337 14.64 -0.37 4.70
CA ASN A 337 15.27 0.09 5.95
C ASN A 337 15.10 -0.95 7.08
N SER A 338 14.73 -2.18 6.73
CA SER A 338 14.58 -3.28 7.65
C SER A 338 15.94 -3.94 7.93
N SER A 339 15.98 -4.80 8.95
CA SER A 339 17.14 -5.63 9.24
C SER A 339 17.30 -6.77 8.21
N TRP A 340 18.26 -7.66 8.47
CA TRP A 340 18.53 -8.88 7.71
C TRP A 340 17.28 -9.73 7.37
N LYS A 341 16.19 -9.64 8.15
CA LYS A 341 14.93 -10.37 7.90
C LYS A 341 14.32 -10.10 6.53
N ALA A 342 14.41 -8.88 6.02
CA ALA A 342 13.87 -8.54 4.69
C ALA A 342 14.59 -9.29 3.56
N TYR A 343 15.88 -9.61 3.75
CA TYR A 343 16.66 -10.36 2.75
C TYR A 343 16.28 -11.83 2.72
N GLN A 344 15.84 -12.41 3.84
CA GLN A 344 15.36 -13.80 3.87
C GLN A 344 14.12 -14.03 3.01
N TRP A 345 13.38 -12.95 2.70
CA TRP A 345 12.22 -13.03 1.82
C TRP A 345 12.62 -13.21 0.38
N VAL A 346 13.91 -13.03 0.03
CA VAL A 346 14.37 -13.05 -1.36
C VAL A 346 15.12 -14.33 -1.65
N THR A 347 14.84 -14.90 -2.82
CA THR A 347 15.52 -16.09 -3.35
C THR A 347 16.97 -15.71 -3.69
N PRO A 348 17.96 -16.45 -3.17
CA PRO A 348 19.35 -16.25 -3.53
C PRO A 348 19.55 -16.22 -5.05
N GLY A 349 20.35 -15.25 -5.50
CA GLY A 349 20.72 -15.11 -6.91
C GLY A 349 19.73 -14.40 -7.84
N TYR A 350 18.61 -13.89 -7.33
CA TYR A 350 17.69 -13.05 -8.12
C TYR A 350 17.95 -11.55 -7.97
N LEU A 351 18.50 -11.11 -6.83
CA LEU A 351 18.78 -9.70 -6.59
C LEU A 351 19.86 -9.19 -7.55
N LYS A 352 19.54 -8.10 -8.22
CA LYS A 352 20.45 -7.28 -9.04
C LYS A 352 20.82 -5.99 -8.33
N LYS A 353 19.88 -5.38 -7.60
CA LYS A 353 20.08 -4.09 -6.91
C LYS A 353 19.57 -4.12 -5.48
N ILE A 354 20.34 -3.51 -4.58
CA ILE A 354 19.97 -3.32 -3.18
C ILE A 354 20.09 -1.85 -2.83
N VAL A 355 19.01 -1.29 -2.28
CA VAL A 355 18.96 0.06 -1.71
C VAL A 355 18.61 -0.06 -0.22
N HIS A 356 19.60 0.15 0.64
CA HIS A 356 19.46 0.02 2.08
C HIS A 356 19.47 1.40 2.77
N LEU A 357 18.37 1.74 3.42
CA LEU A 357 18.10 3.10 3.92
C LEU A 357 18.34 3.26 5.42
N ASP A 358 18.58 2.19 6.19
CA ASP A 358 18.93 2.28 7.62
C ASP A 358 20.43 2.49 7.81
N GLU A 359 20.81 3.46 8.64
CA GLU A 359 22.21 3.75 8.98
C GLU A 359 22.81 2.78 10.00
N ARG A 360 21.95 2.07 10.75
CA ARG A 360 22.35 1.29 11.94
C ARG A 360 22.68 -0.17 11.64
N GLN A 361 22.29 -0.68 10.48
CA GLN A 361 22.37 -2.11 10.16
C GLN A 361 23.47 -2.39 9.12
N SER A 362 24.06 -3.58 9.23
CA SER A 362 25.02 -4.19 8.29
C SER A 362 24.42 -5.50 7.79
N PHE A 363 24.66 -5.89 6.54
CA PHE A 363 23.97 -7.04 5.91
C PHE A 363 24.86 -7.90 4.99
N CYS A 364 26.17 -7.88 5.18
CA CYS A 364 27.14 -8.45 4.22
C CYS A 364 27.25 -9.98 4.18
N ASP A 365 26.58 -10.71 5.06
CA ASP A 365 26.80 -12.16 5.19
C ASP A 365 25.61 -12.98 4.67
N MET A 366 24.82 -12.43 3.75
CA MET A 366 23.61 -13.05 3.23
C MET A 366 23.86 -13.63 1.84
N GLU A 367 23.50 -14.89 1.60
CA GLU A 367 23.61 -15.55 0.27
C GLU A 367 22.87 -14.74 -0.83
N GLN A 368 21.81 -14.03 -0.46
CA GLN A 368 21.07 -13.14 -1.35
C GLN A 368 21.91 -11.98 -1.89
N PHE A 369 22.95 -11.56 -1.17
CA PHE A 369 23.83 -10.47 -1.54
C PHE A 369 24.81 -10.88 -2.64
N GLU A 370 25.30 -12.12 -2.67
CA GLU A 370 26.44 -12.58 -3.48
C GLU A 370 26.32 -12.36 -5.00
N LYS A 371 25.10 -12.23 -5.53
CA LYS A 371 24.86 -11.99 -6.98
C LYS A 371 24.32 -10.60 -7.30
N ALA A 372 24.18 -9.73 -6.29
CA ALA A 372 23.79 -8.36 -6.53
C ALA A 372 24.89 -7.65 -7.34
N GLU A 373 24.50 -6.79 -8.27
CA GLU A 373 25.45 -6.01 -9.06
C GLU A 373 25.57 -4.57 -8.54
N ILE A 374 24.57 -4.12 -7.78
CA ILE A 374 24.41 -2.73 -7.34
C ILE A 374 24.09 -2.68 -5.85
N LEU A 375 24.90 -1.93 -5.11
CA LEU A 375 24.69 -1.63 -3.70
C LEU A 375 24.58 -0.12 -3.46
N ILE A 376 23.49 0.33 -2.87
CA ILE A 376 23.29 1.72 -2.47
C ILE A 376 22.84 1.73 -1.01
N SER A 377 23.71 2.09 -0.08
CA SER A 377 23.46 1.94 1.35
C SER A 377 23.79 3.21 2.13
N LYS A 378 22.87 3.59 3.04
CA LYS A 378 23.17 4.52 4.14
C LYS A 378 23.82 3.84 5.33
N GLY A 379 23.68 2.51 5.39
CA GLY A 379 24.17 1.62 6.43
C GLY A 379 25.69 1.69 6.56
N SER A 380 26.15 1.46 7.78
CA SER A 380 27.57 1.42 8.07
C SER A 380 28.03 -0.01 8.35
N HIS A 381 28.92 -0.48 7.49
CA HIS A 381 29.43 -1.83 7.47
C HIS A 381 30.55 -1.95 8.52
N ARG A 382 30.47 -2.98 9.36
CA ARG A 382 31.38 -3.16 10.52
C ARG A 382 32.70 -3.80 10.14
N LEU A 383 32.66 -4.76 9.21
CA LEU A 383 33.80 -5.49 8.69
C LEU A 383 33.79 -5.30 7.18
N LEU A 384 34.95 -4.95 6.63
CA LEU A 384 35.14 -4.78 5.19
C LEU A 384 36.06 -5.87 4.69
N GLU A 385 35.54 -7.06 4.39
CA GLU A 385 36.29 -8.05 3.60
C GLU A 385 36.18 -7.73 2.12
N VAL A 386 37.27 -7.78 1.37
CA VAL A 386 37.29 -7.26 -0.01
C VAL A 386 36.45 -8.15 -0.91
N GLU A 387 36.63 -9.46 -0.75
CA GLU A 387 36.00 -10.53 -1.53
C GLU A 387 34.48 -10.39 -1.56
N ASP A 388 33.88 -10.00 -0.43
CA ASP A 388 32.44 -9.82 -0.27
C ASP A 388 31.87 -8.72 -1.18
N TYR A 389 32.69 -7.81 -1.70
CA TYR A 389 32.21 -6.68 -2.51
C TYR A 389 32.76 -6.67 -3.95
N LEU A 390 33.75 -7.52 -4.27
CA LEU A 390 34.34 -7.56 -5.62
C LEU A 390 33.36 -8.04 -6.70
N HIS A 391 32.23 -8.63 -6.32
CA HIS A 391 31.18 -9.02 -7.27
C HIS A 391 30.30 -7.83 -7.71
N LEU A 392 30.33 -6.71 -6.99
CA LEU A 392 29.54 -5.52 -7.30
C LEU A 392 30.15 -4.73 -8.47
N LYS A 393 29.30 -4.31 -9.40
CA LYS A 393 29.67 -3.38 -10.49
C LYS A 393 29.51 -1.92 -10.06
N PHE A 394 28.58 -1.64 -9.16
CA PHE A 394 28.35 -0.32 -8.58
C PHE A 394 28.13 -0.40 -7.08
N ALA A 395 28.81 0.44 -6.29
CA ALA A 395 28.56 0.50 -4.86
C ALA A 395 28.69 1.90 -4.27
N MET A 396 27.77 2.24 -3.36
CA MET A 396 27.87 3.38 -2.47
C MET A 396 27.46 2.98 -1.04
N PHE A 397 28.37 3.08 -0.07
CA PHE A 397 28.07 2.75 1.33
C PHE A 397 29.01 3.44 2.34
N LYS A 398 28.79 3.20 3.64
CA LYS A 398 29.67 3.68 4.72
C LYS A 398 30.32 2.50 5.44
N ILE A 399 31.48 2.75 6.02
CA ILE A 399 32.25 1.76 6.78
C ILE A 399 32.60 2.40 8.12
N ASN A 400 32.34 1.66 9.21
CA ASN A 400 32.69 2.08 10.56
C ASN A 400 34.12 1.72 10.95
N GLU A 401 34.69 0.73 10.27
CA GLU A 401 36.06 0.29 10.47
C GLU A 401 37.08 1.35 10.02
N ARG A 402 38.25 1.34 10.66
CA ARG A 402 39.41 2.11 10.19
C ARG A 402 39.97 1.41 8.96
N ILE A 403 39.91 2.08 7.82
CA ILE A 403 40.55 1.59 6.60
C ILE A 403 42.08 1.66 6.75
N THR A 404 42.79 0.69 6.19
CA THR A 404 44.26 0.68 6.07
C THR A 404 44.68 0.94 4.62
N TYR A 405 45.95 1.28 4.40
CA TYR A 405 46.47 1.43 3.04
C TYR A 405 46.42 0.10 2.29
N GLU A 406 46.78 -0.97 2.99
CA GLU A 406 46.86 -2.33 2.50
C GLU A 406 45.49 -2.81 2.00
N LYS A 407 44.40 -2.54 2.74
CA LYS A 407 43.03 -2.89 2.33
C LYS A 407 42.57 -2.11 1.08
N ILE A 408 42.99 -0.85 0.93
CA ILE A 408 42.70 -0.06 -0.29
C ILE A 408 43.42 -0.66 -1.51
N MET A 409 44.67 -1.10 -1.32
CA MET A 409 45.42 -1.76 -2.40
C MET A 409 44.86 -3.15 -2.74
N GLU A 410 44.35 -3.87 -1.76
CA GLU A 410 43.62 -5.14 -1.96
C GLU A 410 42.37 -4.92 -2.82
N PHE A 411 41.56 -3.89 -2.55
CA PHE A 411 40.46 -3.49 -3.43
C PHE A 411 40.93 -3.14 -4.84
N LYS A 412 42.00 -2.35 -4.97
CA LYS A 412 42.58 -2.00 -6.27
C LYS A 412 42.94 -3.25 -7.07
N ASP A 413 43.64 -4.20 -6.45
CA ASP A 413 44.08 -5.43 -7.11
C ASP A 413 42.91 -6.33 -7.48
N GLY A 414 41.90 -6.44 -6.61
CA GLY A 414 40.65 -7.15 -6.91
C GLY A 414 39.89 -6.52 -8.07
N PHE A 415 39.75 -5.19 -8.10
CA PHE A 415 39.07 -4.48 -9.18
C PHE A 415 39.82 -4.50 -10.51
N LEU A 416 41.16 -4.63 -10.51
CA LEU A 416 41.92 -4.85 -11.75
C LEU A 416 41.60 -6.18 -12.45
N GLN A 417 40.90 -7.10 -11.77
CA GLN A 417 40.36 -8.33 -12.36
C GLN A 417 38.89 -8.18 -12.84
N LYS A 418 38.30 -6.99 -12.73
CA LYS A 418 36.88 -6.70 -13.00
C LYS A 418 36.71 -5.61 -14.07
N PRO A 419 36.85 -5.95 -15.36
CA PRO A 419 36.80 -4.97 -16.45
C PRO A 419 35.41 -4.35 -16.68
N ASP A 420 34.39 -4.86 -16.00
CA ASP A 420 33.00 -4.41 -16.02
C ASP A 420 32.63 -3.55 -14.80
N LEU A 421 33.61 -3.19 -13.95
CA LEU A 421 33.41 -2.24 -12.86
C LEU A 421 32.97 -0.89 -13.42
N ARG A 422 31.91 -0.33 -12.83
CA ARG A 422 31.42 1.01 -13.13
C ARG A 422 31.97 2.01 -12.13
N GLU A 423 31.51 1.95 -10.89
CA GLU A 423 31.90 2.92 -9.87
C GLU A 423 31.74 2.37 -8.45
N PHE A 424 32.73 2.56 -7.59
CA PHE A 424 32.71 2.04 -6.22
C PHE A 424 33.20 3.10 -5.26
N ARG A 425 32.33 3.56 -4.35
CA ARG A 425 32.64 4.65 -3.43
C ARG A 425 32.15 4.32 -2.03
N PHE A 426 33.06 4.34 -1.06
CA PHE A 426 32.68 4.14 0.33
C PHE A 426 33.23 5.22 1.23
N LYS A 427 32.40 5.62 2.20
CA LYS A 427 32.77 6.56 3.25
C LYS A 427 33.45 5.81 4.38
N CYS A 428 34.63 6.26 4.81
CA CYS A 428 35.36 5.64 5.92
C CYS A 428 36.07 6.69 6.78
N SER A 429 36.52 6.29 7.97
CA SER A 429 37.31 7.15 8.85
C SER A 429 38.79 7.07 8.46
N ILE A 430 39.33 8.16 7.90
CA ILE A 430 40.73 8.24 7.45
C ILE A 430 41.48 9.28 8.31
N THR A 431 42.53 8.85 9.00
CA THR A 431 43.40 9.75 9.78
C THR A 431 44.19 10.68 8.86
N LYS A 432 44.69 11.81 9.37
CA LYS A 432 45.49 12.75 8.56
C LYS A 432 46.76 12.09 8.03
N GLY A 433 47.45 11.31 8.87
CA GLY A 433 48.64 10.56 8.49
C GLY A 433 48.37 9.55 7.38
N LEU A 434 47.31 8.74 7.50
CA LEU A 434 46.94 7.77 6.48
C LEU A 434 46.52 8.44 5.16
N PHE A 435 45.73 9.51 5.22
CA PHE A 435 45.35 10.28 4.04
C PHE A 435 46.56 10.80 3.26
N ASN A 436 47.54 11.36 3.97
CA ASN A 436 48.78 11.85 3.36
C ASN A 436 49.61 10.69 2.78
N ARG A 437 49.74 9.58 3.51
CA ARG A 437 50.43 8.38 3.02
C ARG A 437 49.83 7.88 1.72
N ILE A 438 48.51 7.67 1.67
CA ILE A 438 47.82 7.21 0.46
C ILE A 438 48.04 8.19 -0.71
N ASN A 439 47.83 9.49 -0.49
CA ASN A 439 47.97 10.47 -1.58
C ASN A 439 49.42 10.61 -2.10
N THR A 440 50.42 10.45 -1.24
CA THR A 440 51.83 10.43 -1.63
C THR A 440 52.16 9.16 -2.42
N GLU A 441 51.74 7.99 -1.92
CA GLU A 441 52.02 6.71 -2.59
C GLU A 441 51.28 6.56 -3.92
N LEU A 442 50.06 7.12 -4.03
CA LEU A 442 49.30 7.19 -5.28
C LEU A 442 49.78 8.30 -6.23
N GLY A 443 50.62 9.24 -5.77
CA GLY A 443 51.05 10.39 -6.55
C GLY A 443 49.94 11.39 -6.89
N THR A 444 48.81 11.35 -6.17
CA THR A 444 47.64 12.22 -6.44
C THR A 444 47.74 13.57 -5.75
N TYR A 445 48.43 13.63 -4.60
CA TYR A 445 48.65 14.87 -3.82
C TYR A 445 47.37 15.71 -3.56
N ASN A 446 46.22 15.06 -3.39
CA ASN A 446 44.96 15.77 -3.16
C ASN A 446 44.94 16.45 -1.79
N SER A 447 44.28 17.61 -1.71
CA SER A 447 43.83 18.15 -0.43
C SER A 447 42.54 17.46 0.01
N ARG A 448 42.23 17.51 1.31
CA ARG A 448 40.99 16.90 1.83
C ARG A 448 39.74 17.51 1.21
N ASP A 449 39.80 18.79 0.84
CA ASP A 449 38.66 19.56 0.35
C ASP A 449 38.75 19.86 -1.15
N SER A 450 39.56 19.11 -1.90
CA SER A 450 39.67 19.27 -3.34
C SER A 450 38.32 19.07 -4.03
N GLU A 451 37.82 20.11 -4.72
CA GLU A 451 36.62 20.03 -5.55
C GLU A 451 36.85 19.17 -6.80
N ASN A 452 38.06 19.25 -7.36
CA ASN A 452 38.50 18.48 -8.52
C ASN A 452 39.71 17.61 -8.13
N PRO A 453 39.48 16.43 -7.51
CA PRO A 453 40.58 15.57 -7.08
C PRO A 453 41.33 14.98 -8.28
N ASN A 454 42.65 14.88 -8.15
CA ASN A 454 43.50 14.10 -9.03
C ASN A 454 43.25 12.61 -8.81
N TRP A 455 43.32 11.84 -9.90
CA TRP A 455 43.06 10.41 -9.93
C TRP A 455 44.33 9.64 -10.29
N ALA A 456 44.69 8.64 -9.48
CA ALA A 456 45.67 7.65 -9.87
C ALA A 456 45.05 6.73 -10.93
N GLN A 457 45.84 6.36 -11.95
CA GLN A 457 45.38 5.53 -13.06
C GLN A 457 46.17 4.24 -13.12
N PHE A 458 45.46 3.11 -13.21
CA PHE A 458 46.03 1.78 -13.30
C PHE A 458 45.51 1.11 -14.56
N LYS A 459 46.41 0.53 -15.37
CA LYS A 459 46.03 -0.20 -16.58
C LYS A 459 45.60 -1.61 -16.21
N TYR A 460 44.51 -2.09 -16.81
CA TYR A 460 44.09 -3.49 -16.64
C TYR A 460 45.10 -4.43 -17.32
N PRO A 461 45.62 -5.46 -16.63
CA PRO A 461 46.66 -6.35 -17.18
C PRO A 461 46.27 -7.04 -18.49
N ASN A 462 44.99 -7.44 -18.62
CA ASN A 462 44.49 -8.25 -19.73
C ASN A 462 43.47 -7.51 -20.63
N HIS A 463 43.27 -6.20 -20.41
CA HIS A 463 42.29 -5.41 -21.16
C HIS A 463 42.92 -4.10 -21.66
N PRO A 464 43.60 -4.13 -22.82
CA PRO A 464 44.25 -2.96 -23.39
C PRO A 464 43.30 -1.76 -23.52
N GLY A 465 43.75 -0.59 -23.11
CA GLY A 465 42.97 0.65 -23.16
C GLY A 465 41.98 0.85 -22.01
N LYS A 466 41.69 -0.19 -21.21
CA LYS A 466 40.86 -0.04 -20.00
C LYS A 466 41.71 0.46 -18.82
N ILE A 467 41.16 1.41 -18.06
CA ILE A 467 41.83 2.02 -16.90
C ILE A 467 40.93 1.92 -15.65
N LEU A 468 41.55 1.67 -14.51
CA LEU A 468 40.97 1.83 -13.19
C LEU A 468 41.48 3.14 -12.62
N GLN A 469 40.57 4.00 -12.18
CA GLN A 469 40.91 5.25 -11.52
C GLN A 469 40.65 5.13 -10.02
N LEU A 470 41.56 5.63 -9.19
CA LEU A 470 41.42 5.66 -7.73
C LEU A 470 41.76 7.05 -7.21
N CYS A 471 40.90 7.60 -6.35
CA CYS A 471 41.24 8.75 -5.54
C CYS A 471 40.76 8.60 -4.09
N VAL A 472 41.41 9.36 -3.21
CA VAL A 472 41.01 9.50 -1.81
C VAL A 472 40.83 10.98 -1.51
N VAL A 473 39.61 11.38 -1.15
CA VAL A 473 39.21 12.77 -0.92
C VAL A 473 38.21 12.84 0.23
N LYS A 474 38.27 13.89 1.05
CA LYS A 474 37.47 14.07 2.28
C LYS A 474 37.54 12.86 3.22
N LYS A 475 36.52 12.01 3.17
CA LYS A 475 36.32 10.79 3.96
C LYS A 475 35.88 9.63 3.05
N PHE A 476 36.23 9.69 1.77
CA PHE A 476 35.83 8.71 0.78
C PHE A 476 37.05 8.11 0.10
N VAL A 477 36.97 6.82 -0.14
CA VAL A 477 37.80 6.13 -1.14
C VAL A 477 36.88 5.90 -2.34
N TRP A 478 37.38 6.25 -3.53
CA TRP A 478 36.56 6.27 -4.73
C TRP A 478 37.31 5.61 -5.88
N PHE A 479 36.73 4.55 -6.42
CA PHE A 479 37.17 3.85 -7.61
C PHE A 479 36.22 4.12 -8.77
N ARG A 480 36.77 4.34 -9.98
CA ARG A 480 36.02 4.38 -11.23
C ARG A 480 36.62 3.37 -12.19
N GLY A 481 35.79 2.43 -12.62
CA GLY A 481 36.20 1.41 -13.57
C GLY A 481 36.01 1.87 -15.02
N PRO A 482 36.28 0.96 -15.97
CA PRO A 482 36.19 1.24 -17.40
C PRO A 482 34.76 1.55 -17.87
N GLU A 483 33.75 1.01 -17.17
CA GLU A 483 32.34 1.18 -17.50
C GLU A 483 31.69 2.33 -16.69
N TYR A 484 32.50 3.28 -16.21
CA TYR A 484 32.02 4.44 -15.45
C TYR A 484 30.96 5.23 -16.24
N VAL A 485 29.84 5.53 -15.57
CA VAL A 485 28.74 6.33 -16.12
C VAL A 485 28.66 7.67 -15.40
N PRO A 486 28.96 8.80 -16.07
CA PRO A 486 28.84 10.12 -15.45
C PRO A 486 27.43 10.39 -14.92
N GLY A 487 27.33 10.88 -13.68
CA GLY A 487 26.06 11.22 -13.04
C GLY A 487 25.37 10.07 -12.29
N GLU A 488 25.88 8.82 -12.37
CA GLU A 488 25.25 7.68 -11.70
C GLU A 488 25.35 7.77 -10.17
N MET A 489 26.51 8.20 -9.64
CA MET A 489 26.71 8.40 -8.20
C MET A 489 25.77 9.46 -7.62
N GLU A 490 25.57 10.57 -8.34
CA GLU A 490 24.67 11.66 -7.94
C GLU A 490 23.22 11.17 -7.90
N LYS A 491 22.78 10.39 -8.90
CA LYS A 491 21.46 9.74 -8.90
C LYS A 491 21.29 8.77 -7.73
N ALA A 492 22.32 7.99 -7.40
CA ALA A 492 22.30 7.08 -6.26
C ALA A 492 22.20 7.85 -4.92
N GLU A 493 22.89 8.99 -4.79
CA GLU A 493 22.73 9.89 -3.65
C GLU A 493 21.32 10.48 -3.55
N GLU A 494 20.75 10.90 -4.68
CA GLU A 494 19.36 11.38 -4.74
C GLU A 494 18.37 10.29 -4.35
N GLU A 495 18.56 9.05 -4.81
CA GLU A 495 17.74 7.90 -4.45
C GLU A 495 17.79 7.64 -2.93
N LEU A 496 18.97 7.73 -2.31
CA LEU A 496 19.09 7.68 -0.85
C LEU A 496 18.43 8.87 -0.14
N LYS A 497 18.54 10.08 -0.68
CA LYS A 497 17.93 11.28 -0.10
C LYS A 497 16.40 11.21 -0.19
N LYS A 498 15.86 10.76 -1.31
CA LYS A 498 14.42 10.51 -1.51
C LYS A 498 13.93 9.45 -0.53
N GLY A 499 14.68 8.38 -0.32
CA GLY A 499 14.26 7.29 0.57
C GLY A 499 12.87 6.75 0.17
N PHE A 500 12.00 6.49 1.15
CA PHE A 500 10.60 6.10 0.90
C PHE A 500 9.69 7.31 0.68
N GLN A 501 10.02 8.20 -0.25
CA GLN A 501 9.27 9.46 -0.45
C GLN A 501 7.81 9.24 -0.88
N GLU A 502 7.47 8.13 -1.56
CA GLU A 502 6.07 7.78 -1.83
C GLU A 502 5.23 7.60 -0.55
N ASP A 503 5.84 7.29 0.59
CA ASP A 503 5.15 7.10 1.87
C ASP A 503 5.09 8.38 2.73
N GLN A 504 5.37 9.58 2.18
CA GLN A 504 4.88 10.82 2.81
C GLN A 504 3.33 10.87 2.81
N LEU A 505 2.68 9.95 2.08
CA LEU A 505 1.29 9.50 2.25
C LEU A 505 1.12 8.60 3.48
N GLY A 506 1.59 9.07 4.65
CA GLY A 506 1.10 8.60 5.95
C GLY A 506 -0.38 8.96 6.18
N ASN A 507 -0.95 9.70 5.24
CA ASN A 507 -2.36 10.02 5.20
C ASN A 507 -3.09 8.85 4.52
N PHE A 508 -4.21 8.42 5.08
CA PHE A 508 -5.30 7.84 4.29
C PHE A 508 -5.84 8.93 3.36
N THR A 509 -5.05 9.34 2.37
CA THR A 509 -5.50 10.27 1.34
C THR A 509 -6.15 9.47 0.24
N ARG A 510 -7.40 9.86 -0.04
CA ARG A 510 -8.14 9.65 -1.28
C ARG A 510 -7.20 9.66 -2.49
N ASP A 511 -7.39 8.71 -3.41
CA ASP A 511 -6.70 8.72 -4.69
C ASP A 511 -6.83 10.10 -5.37
N LYS A 512 -5.70 10.53 -5.95
CA LYS A 512 -5.39 11.72 -6.74
C LYS A 512 -6.58 12.60 -7.19
N ASP A 513 -6.54 13.87 -6.79
CA ASP A 513 -7.08 15.08 -7.45
C ASP A 513 -8.52 15.09 -7.99
N ILE A 514 -9.48 15.66 -7.23
CA ILE A 514 -10.72 16.27 -7.79
C ILE A 514 -11.08 17.62 -7.15
N TRP A 515 -10.34 18.14 -6.17
CA TRP A 515 -10.61 19.50 -5.68
C TRP A 515 -9.49 20.41 -6.17
N SER A 516 -9.74 21.07 -7.31
CA SER A 516 -8.94 22.25 -7.68
C SER A 516 -9.05 23.25 -6.55
N SER A 517 -7.90 23.84 -6.25
CA SER A 517 -7.75 24.96 -5.33
C SER A 517 -8.46 26.18 -5.91
N ASP A 518 -9.76 26.31 -5.67
CA ASP A 518 -10.49 27.55 -5.90
C ASP A 518 -11.45 27.76 -4.72
N ASP A 519 -10.93 28.43 -3.68
CA ASP A 519 -11.63 29.42 -2.85
C ASP A 519 -10.84 29.69 -1.56
N GLU A 520 -9.65 30.28 -1.70
CA GLU A 520 -9.13 31.18 -0.68
C GLU A 520 -9.71 32.58 -0.94
N SER A 521 -10.98 32.78 -0.57
CA SER A 521 -11.55 34.13 -0.46
C SER A 521 -11.76 34.50 1.00
N ASN A 522 -10.86 35.36 1.49
CA ASN A 522 -11.10 36.44 2.44
C ASN A 522 -12.02 36.15 3.63
N PHE A 523 -11.42 35.92 4.79
CA PHE A 523 -12.02 36.40 6.04
C PHE A 523 -11.06 37.37 6.74
N ASP A 524 -11.36 38.65 6.50
CA ASP A 524 -10.70 39.83 7.05
C ASP A 524 -10.68 39.87 8.57
N GLU A 525 -9.55 40.35 9.05
CA GLU A 525 -9.30 40.89 10.39
C GLU A 525 -10.30 41.97 10.77
N ARG A 526 -10.99 41.85 11.92
CA ARG A 526 -11.40 43.03 12.71
C ARG A 526 -11.37 42.78 14.21
N ASN A 527 -10.78 43.77 14.87
CA ASN A 527 -11.02 44.29 16.22
C ASN A 527 -10.25 43.69 17.41
N THR A 528 -9.06 44.26 17.63
CA THR A 528 -8.59 44.57 18.99
C THR A 528 -8.17 46.03 19.07
N ASN A 529 -9.04 46.87 19.66
CA ASN A 529 -8.68 48.16 20.23
C ASN A 529 -9.70 48.54 21.32
N SER A 530 -9.26 48.46 22.58
CA SER A 530 -9.67 49.33 23.70
C SER A 530 -8.76 48.97 24.88
N THR A 531 -7.64 49.68 25.09
CA THR A 531 -7.48 50.81 26.03
C THR A 531 -7.92 50.51 27.47
N GLY A 532 -6.99 50.71 28.41
CA GLY A 532 -7.34 51.23 29.74
C GLY A 532 -6.67 50.56 30.94
N ASP A 533 -5.50 51.11 31.30
CA ASP A 533 -5.07 51.45 32.66
C ASP A 533 -4.74 50.39 33.72
N GLY A 534 -3.63 50.64 34.42
CA GLY A 534 -3.43 50.14 35.79
C GLY A 534 -1.97 49.88 36.17
N GLN A 535 -1.27 50.92 36.62
CA GLN A 535 0.00 50.86 37.35
C GLN A 535 -0.07 49.87 38.55
N ASP A 536 1.01 49.15 38.85
CA ASP A 536 1.86 49.49 40.02
C ASP A 536 3.15 48.65 40.14
N CYS A 537 4.21 49.33 40.59
CA CYS A 537 5.56 48.83 40.82
C CYS A 537 5.75 48.31 42.26
N ARG A 538 6.38 47.14 42.46
CA ARG A 538 7.33 46.82 43.58
C ARG A 538 8.23 45.65 43.13
N LEU A 539 9.54 45.84 42.88
CA LEU A 539 10.70 45.95 43.79
C LEU A 539 11.11 44.66 44.52
N CYS A 540 12.44 44.42 44.46
CA CYS A 540 13.31 43.48 45.20
C CYS A 540 13.36 42.04 44.64
N GLY A 541 14.50 41.42 44.32
CA GLY A 541 15.89 41.63 44.72
C GLY A 541 16.48 40.33 45.31
N TYR A 542 17.78 40.06 45.04
CA TYR A 542 18.66 38.96 45.52
C TYR A 542 18.63 37.65 44.73
N ARG A 543 19.73 36.92 44.50
CA ARG A 543 21.20 37.12 44.48
C ARG A 543 21.74 35.76 43.98
N ASP A 544 22.90 35.81 43.30
CA ASP A 544 23.86 34.72 43.01
C ASP A 544 23.40 33.46 42.26
#